data_AF-A0A1S1M272-F1
#
_entry.id   AF-A0A1S1M272-F1
#
_cell.length_a   1.000
_cell.length_b   1.000
_cell.length_c   1.000
_cell.angle_alpha   90.00
_cell.angle_beta   90.00
_cell.angle_gamma   90.00
#
_symmetry.space_group_name_H-M   'P 1'
#
loop_
_entity.id
_entity.type
_entity.pdbx_description
1 polymer ?
#
loop_
_entity_poly.entity_id
_entity_poly.type
_entity_poly.pdbx_seq_one_letter_code
_entity_poly.pdbx_strand_id
1 'polypeptide(L)'
;TAADNSLARIVAIVEAEQSRKGASQRLADRIAKPLVPAIMITAAAIAVLGSVFGDPLVWIERALVVLVAASPCALAISVPVTVVAAIGAASKLGVLVKGGAALEALGVVRTIALDKTGTLTANRPTVIEVATTAGATGERVLFAAAALESRSEHPLAAAILAAADSVDPADDVEAVTSAGLTGRRGGHTLRLGRPGWIDPGSLAPDVARMQQGGATAVLVEEDGQLLGAIAVRDELRPEAAHVIAALHRSGYRVAMLTGDNAATATTLARQVGIDTVHADLRPEDKARIITELRQQHPTAMVGDGVNDAPALATADLGIAMGAMGTDVAIETADVALMGEDLRHLTQALAHARRARTIMLQNVGLSLALIAVLIPLALLGILGLAAVVAVHELAEIVVIANGVRAGRTQPLTAPEHANTPAAQLAQQE
;
A
#
# COMPACT_ATOMS: atom_id res chain seq x y z
N THR A 1 -23.08 25.43 -2.61
CA THR A 1 -21.88 26.15 -2.10
C THR A 1 -20.65 25.32 -2.41
N ALA A 2 -19.48 25.91 -2.66
CA ALA A 2 -18.23 25.17 -2.93
C ALA A 2 -17.84 24.19 -1.79
N ALA A 3 -18.45 24.35 -0.60
CA ALA A 3 -18.32 23.48 0.56
C ALA A 3 -19.07 22.14 0.47
N ASP A 4 -19.96 21.93 -0.51
CA ASP A 4 -20.81 20.71 -0.60
C ASP A 4 -20.45 19.77 -1.77
N ASN A 5 -19.35 20.02 -2.50
CA ASN A 5 -18.92 19.09 -3.53
C ASN A 5 -18.16 17.88 -2.92
N SER A 6 -18.22 16.73 -3.59
CA SER A 6 -17.57 15.48 -3.14
C SER A 6 -16.07 15.64 -2.92
N LEU A 7 -15.39 16.44 -3.74
CA LEU A 7 -13.96 16.73 -3.65
C LEU A 7 -13.61 17.49 -2.35
N ALA A 8 -14.41 18.49 -1.96
CA ALA A 8 -14.19 19.29 -0.75
C ALA A 8 -14.38 18.46 0.52
N ARG A 9 -15.34 17.51 0.50
CA ARG A 9 -15.52 16.55 1.58
C ARG A 9 -14.36 15.55 1.66
N ILE A 10 -13.80 15.14 0.52
CA ILE A 10 -12.57 14.32 0.46
C ILE A 10 -11.38 15.10 1.02
N VAL A 11 -11.17 16.34 0.60
CA VAL A 11 -10.07 17.20 1.09
C VAL A 11 -10.15 17.41 2.61
N ALA A 12 -11.35 17.69 3.15
CA ALA A 12 -11.54 17.87 4.59
C ALA A 12 -11.28 16.57 5.40
N ILE A 13 -11.58 15.40 4.83
CA ILE A 13 -11.25 14.10 5.43
C ILE A 13 -9.74 13.83 5.39
N VAL A 14 -9.06 14.21 4.31
CA VAL A 14 -7.61 14.01 4.12
C VAL A 14 -6.78 14.95 5.01
N GLU A 15 -7.16 16.23 5.13
CA GLU A 15 -6.42 17.22 5.93
C GLU A 15 -6.46 16.92 7.44
N ALA A 16 -7.52 16.28 7.94
CA ALA A 16 -7.69 15.97 9.36
C ALA A 16 -6.68 14.93 9.90
N GLU A 17 -6.00 14.16 9.03
CA GLU A 17 -5.19 12.99 9.44
C GLU A 17 -3.66 13.15 9.23
N GLN A 18 -3.16 14.19 8.56
CA GLN A 18 -1.80 14.24 7.96
C GLN A 18 -0.59 14.64 8.86
N SER A 19 -0.70 14.79 10.20
CA SER A 19 0.50 15.20 10.98
C SER A 19 0.57 14.67 12.41
N ARG A 20 0.76 13.34 12.57
CA ARG A 20 0.84 12.71 13.90
C ARG A 20 2.16 11.99 14.17
N LYS A 21 2.68 12.17 15.39
CA LYS A 21 3.64 11.25 16.01
C LYS A 21 3.06 9.83 16.03
N GLY A 22 3.88 8.78 16.01
CA GLY A 22 3.39 7.41 16.16
C GLY A 22 2.85 7.10 17.56
N ALA A 23 2.10 6.00 17.71
CA ALA A 23 1.51 5.60 18.98
C ALA A 23 2.59 5.24 20.03
N SER A 24 3.68 4.62 19.60
CA SER A 24 4.84 4.22 20.40
C SER A 24 5.62 5.45 20.82
N GLN A 25 5.80 6.43 19.93
CA GLN A 25 6.39 7.72 20.32
C GLN A 25 5.51 8.48 21.32
N ARG A 26 4.19 8.51 21.12
CA ARG A 26 3.25 9.08 22.10
C ARG A 26 3.24 8.32 23.42
N LEU A 27 3.39 7.00 23.40
CA LEU A 27 3.48 6.17 24.59
C LEU A 27 4.77 6.48 25.36
N ALA A 28 5.91 6.55 24.68
CA ALA A 28 7.18 6.96 25.26
C ALA A 28 7.06 8.36 25.90
N ASP A 29 6.50 9.34 25.18
CA ASP A 29 6.25 10.69 25.69
C ASP A 29 5.31 10.68 26.92
N ARG A 30 4.25 9.85 26.89
CA ARG A 30 3.27 9.72 27.98
C ARG A 30 3.86 9.05 29.22
N ILE A 31 4.80 8.12 29.07
CA ILE A 31 5.52 7.50 30.18
C ILE A 31 6.55 8.48 30.74
N ALA A 32 7.34 9.12 29.88
CA ALA A 32 8.44 9.99 30.31
C ALA A 32 7.96 11.28 31.02
N LYS A 33 6.86 11.89 30.55
CA LYS A 33 6.36 13.18 31.07
C LYS A 33 6.02 13.17 32.57
N PRO A 34 5.26 12.21 33.13
CA PRO A 34 5.02 12.12 34.57
C PRO A 34 6.20 11.50 35.33
N LEU A 35 7.06 10.73 34.66
CA LEU A 35 8.18 10.04 35.29
C LEU A 35 9.21 11.03 35.83
N VAL A 36 9.55 12.09 35.08
CA VAL A 36 10.52 13.11 35.52
C VAL A 36 10.14 13.76 36.86
N PRO A 37 8.94 14.36 37.05
CA PRO A 37 8.57 14.93 38.34
C PRO A 37 8.45 13.86 39.44
N ALA A 38 7.99 12.64 39.12
CA ALA A 38 7.93 11.55 40.09
C ALA A 38 9.33 11.16 40.61
N ILE A 39 10.32 11.10 39.73
CA ILE A 39 11.72 10.84 40.07
C ILE A 39 12.26 11.95 40.99
N MET A 40 12.02 13.22 40.66
CA MET A 40 12.48 14.34 41.48
C MET A 40 11.86 14.32 42.89
N ILE A 41 10.55 14.08 42.99
CA ILE A 41 9.86 13.96 44.28
C ILE A 41 10.40 12.76 45.07
N THR A 42 10.62 11.62 44.41
CA THR A 42 11.15 10.42 45.06
C THR A 42 12.57 10.64 45.57
N ALA A 43 13.45 11.26 44.78
CA ALA A 43 14.80 11.59 45.19
C ALA A 43 14.81 12.57 46.37
N ALA A 44 13.97 13.61 46.35
CA ALA A 44 13.81 14.53 47.46
C ALA A 44 13.31 13.82 48.73
N ALA A 45 12.33 12.92 48.60
CA ALA A 45 11.83 12.13 49.72
C ALA A 45 12.92 11.21 50.31
N ILE A 46 13.71 10.55 49.46
CA ILE A 46 14.86 9.72 49.90
C ILE A 46 15.86 10.58 50.69
N ALA A 47 16.22 11.75 50.16
CA ALA A 47 17.17 12.65 50.83
C ALA A 47 16.65 13.12 52.19
N VAL A 48 15.40 13.59 52.25
CA VAL A 48 14.80 14.14 53.48
C VAL A 48 14.57 13.05 54.53
N LEU A 49 13.85 11.98 54.18
CA LEU A 49 13.54 10.91 55.14
C LEU A 49 14.83 10.23 55.61
N GLY A 50 15.74 9.93 54.68
CA GLY A 50 17.03 9.34 55.00
C GLY A 50 17.86 10.21 55.95
N SER A 51 17.93 11.52 55.72
CA SER A 51 18.66 12.45 56.60
C SER A 51 18.05 12.60 57.99
N VAL A 52 16.73 12.43 58.12
CA VAL A 52 16.05 12.48 59.42
C VAL A 52 16.32 11.23 60.24
N PHE A 53 16.38 10.06 59.60
CA PHE A 53 16.51 8.76 60.28
C PHE A 53 17.92 8.14 60.23
N GLY A 54 18.88 8.78 59.54
CA GLY A 54 20.23 8.26 59.35
C GLY A 54 21.24 9.36 59.01
N ASP A 55 22.41 8.97 58.48
CA ASP A 55 23.47 9.92 58.11
C ASP A 55 23.05 10.79 56.90
N PRO A 56 22.95 12.12 57.06
CA PRO A 56 22.54 13.01 55.98
C PRO A 56 23.41 12.90 54.73
N LEU A 57 24.73 12.75 54.86
CA LEU A 57 25.64 12.71 53.71
C LEU A 57 25.37 11.48 52.85
N VAL A 58 25.18 10.32 53.49
CA VAL A 58 24.91 9.04 52.81
C VAL A 58 23.58 9.08 52.07
N TRP A 59 22.54 9.64 52.69
CA TRP A 59 21.20 9.65 52.10
C TRP A 59 21.03 10.73 51.02
N ILE A 60 21.74 11.85 51.13
CA ILE A 60 21.86 12.83 50.05
C ILE A 60 22.60 12.21 48.86
N GLU A 61 23.71 11.51 49.10
CA GLU A 61 24.43 10.80 48.04
C GLU A 61 23.53 9.77 47.34
N ARG A 62 22.85 8.90 48.10
CA ARG A 62 21.91 7.91 47.54
C ARG A 62 20.79 8.55 46.74
N ALA A 63 20.22 9.66 47.21
CA ALA A 63 19.20 10.39 46.49
C ALA A 63 19.71 10.91 45.13
N LEU A 64 20.93 11.45 45.08
CA LEU A 64 21.56 11.90 43.83
C LEU A 64 21.83 10.73 42.88
N VAL A 65 22.32 9.59 43.40
CA VAL A 65 22.55 8.39 42.57
C VAL A 65 21.22 7.85 42.02
N VAL A 66 20.16 7.78 42.83
CA VAL A 66 18.81 7.36 42.38
C VAL A 66 18.24 8.32 41.34
N LEU A 67 18.43 9.63 41.51
CA LEU A 67 17.98 10.64 40.56
C LEU A 67 18.59 10.39 39.17
N VAL A 68 19.89 10.11 39.12
CA VAL A 68 20.60 9.79 37.86
C VAL A 68 20.19 8.42 37.33
N ALA A 69 20.12 7.40 38.19
CA ALA A 69 19.73 6.03 37.82
C ALA A 69 18.32 5.93 37.22
N ALA A 70 17.42 6.83 37.60
CA ALA A 70 16.06 6.84 37.10
C ALA A 70 15.91 7.61 35.77
N SER A 71 16.96 8.27 35.27
CA SER A 71 16.88 9.12 34.08
C SER A 71 16.43 8.35 32.83
N PRO A 72 15.38 8.79 32.11
CA PRO A 72 14.82 8.07 30.97
C PRO A 72 15.50 8.41 29.62
N CYS A 73 16.76 8.86 29.59
CA CYS A 73 17.45 9.31 28.36
C CYS A 73 17.37 8.28 27.22
N ALA A 74 17.75 7.03 27.50
CA ALA A 74 17.71 5.95 26.52
C ALA A 74 16.29 5.68 25.98
N LEU A 75 15.27 5.77 26.84
CA LEU A 75 13.87 5.61 26.43
C LEU A 75 13.45 6.72 25.47
N ALA A 76 13.82 7.97 25.77
CA ALA A 76 13.46 9.14 24.98
C ALA A 76 14.07 9.11 23.55
N ILE A 77 15.32 8.65 23.41
CA ILE A 77 16.01 8.60 22.12
C ILE A 77 15.72 7.31 21.31
N SER A 78 15.28 6.24 21.98
CA SER A 78 15.10 4.91 21.38
C SER A 78 14.18 4.89 20.14
N VAL A 79 13.02 5.53 20.23
CA VAL A 79 11.99 5.51 19.19
C VAL A 79 12.37 6.41 18.01
N PRO A 80 12.74 7.70 18.20
CA PRO A 80 13.11 8.58 17.10
C PRO A 80 14.25 8.04 16.23
N VAL A 81 15.31 7.49 16.84
CA VAL A 81 16.45 6.91 16.10
C VAL A 81 16.01 5.72 15.24
N THR A 82 15.19 4.84 15.81
CA THR A 82 14.68 3.66 15.09
C THR A 82 13.78 4.05 13.92
N VAL A 83 12.90 5.04 14.13
CA VAL A 83 11.99 5.55 13.10
C VAL A 83 12.78 6.20 11.95
N VAL A 84 13.72 7.09 12.25
CA VAL A 84 14.55 7.75 11.23
C VAL A 84 15.36 6.73 10.43
N ALA A 85 15.99 5.76 11.09
CA ALA A 85 16.74 4.70 10.43
C ALA A 85 15.84 3.85 9.52
N ALA A 86 14.64 3.47 9.99
CA ALA A 86 13.70 2.66 9.24
C ALA A 86 13.11 3.40 8.02
N ILE A 87 12.68 4.66 8.18
CA ILE A 87 12.16 5.48 7.08
C ILE A 87 13.25 5.71 6.03
N GLY A 88 14.46 6.10 6.46
CA GLY A 88 15.57 6.32 5.52
C GLY A 88 15.93 5.08 4.71
N ALA A 89 15.80 3.89 5.31
CA ALA A 89 16.01 2.63 4.58
C ALA A 89 14.83 2.25 3.67
N ALA A 90 13.59 2.52 4.08
CA ALA A 90 12.40 2.32 3.24
C ALA A 90 12.46 3.20 1.98
N SER A 91 12.86 4.47 2.12
CA SER A 91 13.02 5.39 0.99
C SER A 91 14.02 4.89 -0.06
N LYS A 92 15.12 4.26 0.38
CA LYS A 92 16.10 3.63 -0.53
C LYS A 92 15.55 2.43 -1.31
N LEU A 93 14.46 1.84 -0.84
CA LEU A 93 13.74 0.75 -1.52
C LEU A 93 12.57 1.27 -2.38
N GLY A 94 12.43 2.58 -2.58
CA GLY A 94 11.28 3.15 -3.29
C GLY A 94 9.98 3.11 -2.48
N VAL A 95 10.07 3.07 -1.14
CA VAL A 95 8.91 3.14 -0.23
C VAL A 95 8.97 4.46 0.54
N LEU A 96 8.11 5.41 0.19
CA LEU A 96 7.99 6.68 0.89
C LEU A 96 7.02 6.52 2.06
N VAL A 97 7.47 6.86 3.27
CA VAL A 97 6.66 6.76 4.50
C VAL A 97 6.53 8.14 5.11
N LYS A 98 5.30 8.63 5.28
CA LYS A 98 5.01 9.98 5.81
C LYS A 98 5.12 10.04 7.33
N GLY A 99 6.35 9.89 7.82
CA GLY A 99 6.67 10.04 9.24
C GLY A 99 6.41 8.81 10.10
N GLY A 100 6.58 8.98 11.41
CA GLY A 100 6.61 7.86 12.36
C GLY A 100 5.27 7.17 12.57
N ALA A 101 4.13 7.88 12.47
CA ALA A 101 2.82 7.27 12.60
C ALA A 101 2.52 6.27 11.48
N ALA A 102 2.82 6.65 10.23
CA ALA A 102 2.67 5.76 9.08
C ALA A 102 3.55 4.51 9.21
N LEU A 103 4.82 4.66 9.63
CA LEU A 103 5.72 3.52 9.86
C LEU A 103 5.18 2.57 10.94
N GLU A 104 4.70 3.12 12.04
CA GLU A 104 4.15 2.33 13.14
C GLU A 104 2.86 1.62 12.74
N ALA A 105 1.95 2.32 12.04
CA ALA A 105 0.72 1.78 11.49
C ALA A 105 1.04 0.59 10.56
N LEU A 106 1.99 0.76 9.64
CA LEU A 106 2.49 -0.30 8.76
C LEU A 106 3.03 -1.52 9.52
N GLY A 107 3.61 -1.32 10.71
CA GLY A 107 4.09 -2.39 11.59
C GLY A 107 3.02 -3.10 12.44
N VAL A 108 1.80 -2.53 12.56
CA VAL A 108 0.69 -3.11 13.34
C VAL A 108 -0.41 -3.73 12.48
N VAL A 109 -0.56 -3.31 11.23
CA VAL A 109 -1.59 -3.78 10.30
C VAL A 109 -1.67 -5.32 10.27
N ARG A 110 -2.90 -5.83 10.15
CA ARG A 110 -3.24 -7.26 10.07
C ARG A 110 -4.21 -7.59 8.95
N THR A 111 -4.99 -6.62 8.49
CA THR A 111 -5.86 -6.77 7.32
C THR A 111 -5.35 -5.88 6.18
N ILE A 112 -5.27 -6.42 4.97
CA ILE A 112 -4.91 -5.71 3.75
C ILE A 112 -6.13 -5.73 2.82
N ALA A 113 -6.74 -4.57 2.61
CA ALA A 113 -7.74 -4.35 1.58
C ALA A 113 -7.03 -3.86 0.31
N LEU A 114 -7.16 -4.59 -0.79
CA LEU A 114 -6.56 -4.25 -2.08
C LEU A 114 -7.65 -3.78 -3.03
N ASP A 115 -7.42 -2.65 -3.68
CA ASP A 115 -8.15 -2.35 -4.89
C ASP A 115 -7.75 -3.31 -6.02
N LYS A 116 -8.66 -3.48 -6.98
CA LYS A 116 -8.38 -4.27 -8.18
C LYS A 116 -7.55 -3.47 -9.18
N THR A 117 -8.08 -2.34 -9.66
CA THR A 117 -7.57 -1.65 -10.84
C THR A 117 -6.29 -0.88 -10.50
N GLY A 118 -5.22 -1.14 -11.22
CA GLY A 118 -3.91 -0.51 -11.01
C GLY A 118 -3.15 -0.92 -9.75
N THR A 119 -3.78 -1.72 -8.88
CA THR A 119 -3.12 -2.36 -7.74
C THR A 119 -2.86 -3.82 -8.01
N LEU A 120 -3.89 -4.68 -8.04
CA LEU A 120 -3.76 -6.09 -8.41
C LEU A 120 -3.50 -6.28 -9.90
N THR A 121 -4.01 -5.36 -10.72
CA THR A 121 -3.78 -5.31 -12.16
C THR A 121 -2.74 -4.24 -12.52
N ALA A 122 -2.21 -4.31 -13.73
CA ALA A 122 -1.17 -3.40 -14.19
C ALA A 122 -1.69 -2.00 -14.59
N ASN A 123 -3.01 -1.79 -14.62
CA ASN A 123 -3.67 -0.63 -15.23
C ASN A 123 -3.29 -0.46 -16.71
N ARG A 124 -3.10 -1.58 -17.39
CA ARG A 124 -2.71 -1.63 -18.81
C ARG A 124 -3.64 -2.60 -19.51
N PRO A 125 -4.85 -2.16 -19.89
CA PRO A 125 -5.79 -3.01 -20.59
C PRO A 125 -5.16 -3.52 -21.89
N THR A 126 -5.35 -4.80 -22.18
CA THR A 126 -4.87 -5.45 -23.41
C THR A 126 -6.02 -6.18 -24.09
N VAL A 127 -5.93 -6.31 -25.40
CA VAL A 127 -6.79 -7.24 -26.14
C VAL A 127 -6.39 -8.66 -25.77
N ILE A 128 -7.30 -9.40 -25.15
CA ILE A 128 -7.07 -10.79 -24.73
C ILE A 128 -7.66 -11.79 -25.72
N GLU A 129 -8.62 -11.35 -26.54
CA GLU A 129 -9.34 -12.22 -27.47
C GLU A 129 -10.03 -11.41 -28.56
N VAL A 130 -10.09 -11.97 -29.77
CA VAL A 130 -10.90 -11.47 -30.88
C VAL A 130 -11.75 -12.62 -31.42
N ALA A 131 -13.07 -12.47 -31.37
CA ALA A 131 -14.03 -13.39 -31.99
C ALA A 131 -14.52 -12.80 -33.32
N THR A 132 -14.66 -13.62 -34.35
CA THR A 132 -14.98 -13.15 -35.71
C THR A 132 -16.22 -13.85 -36.28
N THR A 133 -16.95 -13.15 -37.14
CA THR A 133 -18.03 -13.76 -37.92
C THR A 133 -17.47 -14.56 -39.10
N ALA A 134 -18.29 -15.43 -39.67
CA ALA A 134 -17.92 -16.21 -40.86
C ALA A 134 -17.68 -15.28 -42.05
N GLY A 135 -16.40 -15.00 -42.34
CA GLY A 135 -15.98 -14.10 -43.43
C GLY A 135 -15.07 -12.95 -43.01
N ALA A 136 -14.83 -12.75 -41.71
CA ALA A 136 -13.88 -11.77 -41.19
C ALA A 136 -12.68 -12.46 -40.52
N THR A 137 -11.49 -11.88 -40.71
CA THR A 137 -10.27 -12.26 -39.98
C THR A 137 -10.11 -11.39 -38.73
N GLY A 138 -9.41 -11.89 -37.71
CA GLY A 138 -9.13 -11.11 -36.50
C GLY A 138 -8.38 -9.80 -36.81
N GLU A 139 -7.44 -9.88 -37.76
CA GLU A 139 -6.72 -8.72 -38.30
C GLU A 139 -7.67 -7.66 -38.87
N ARG A 140 -8.68 -8.05 -39.66
CA ARG A 140 -9.66 -7.11 -40.22
C ARG A 140 -10.50 -6.45 -39.13
N VAL A 141 -10.89 -7.20 -38.10
CA VAL A 141 -11.65 -6.69 -36.96
C VAL A 141 -10.81 -5.66 -36.17
N LEU A 142 -9.58 -6.00 -35.85
CA LEU A 142 -8.65 -5.11 -35.14
C LEU A 142 -8.32 -3.87 -35.96
N PHE A 143 -8.09 -4.03 -37.26
CA PHE A 143 -7.79 -2.93 -38.18
C PHE A 143 -8.96 -1.93 -38.26
N ALA A 144 -10.19 -2.41 -38.41
CA ALA A 144 -11.38 -1.56 -38.43
C ALA A 144 -11.62 -0.86 -37.08
N ALA A 145 -11.40 -1.55 -35.96
CA ALA A 145 -11.51 -0.95 -34.63
C ALA A 145 -10.42 0.10 -34.37
N ALA A 146 -9.17 -0.19 -34.73
CA ALA A 146 -8.04 0.72 -34.61
C ALA A 146 -8.20 1.97 -35.46
N ALA A 147 -8.78 1.86 -36.66
CA ALA A 147 -9.11 3.00 -37.51
C ALA A 147 -10.01 4.01 -36.78
N LEU A 148 -11.06 3.52 -36.11
CA LEU A 148 -12.00 4.35 -35.33
C LEU A 148 -11.36 4.90 -34.05
N GLU A 149 -10.55 4.10 -33.35
CA GLU A 149 -9.96 4.47 -32.06
C GLU A 149 -8.68 5.33 -32.19
N SER A 150 -8.15 5.53 -33.40
CA SER A 150 -6.87 6.21 -33.67
C SER A 150 -6.72 7.62 -33.07
N ARG A 151 -7.83 8.30 -32.77
CA ARG A 151 -7.86 9.65 -32.17
C ARG A 151 -8.51 9.69 -30.78
N SER A 152 -8.79 8.53 -30.20
CA SER A 152 -9.45 8.39 -28.90
C SER A 152 -8.42 8.33 -27.77
N GLU A 153 -8.66 9.10 -26.71
CA GLU A 153 -7.84 9.06 -25.49
C GLU A 153 -8.32 7.99 -24.50
N HIS A 154 -9.29 7.17 -24.89
CA HIS A 154 -9.87 6.17 -23.99
C HIS A 154 -8.88 5.00 -23.75
N PRO A 155 -8.75 4.44 -22.53
CA PRO A 155 -7.84 3.32 -22.26
C PRO A 155 -8.08 2.08 -23.15
N LEU A 156 -9.33 1.85 -23.56
CA LEU A 156 -9.70 0.81 -24.53
C LEU A 156 -9.08 1.04 -25.92
N ALA A 157 -8.98 2.30 -26.35
CA ALA A 157 -8.37 2.70 -27.61
C ALA A 157 -6.90 2.29 -27.66
N ALA A 158 -6.16 2.62 -26.60
CA ALA A 158 -4.74 2.28 -26.47
C ALA A 158 -4.51 0.76 -26.57
N ALA A 159 -5.37 -0.04 -25.94
CA ALA A 159 -5.31 -1.50 -26.00
C ALA A 159 -5.52 -2.03 -27.43
N ILE A 160 -6.51 -1.51 -28.15
CA ILE A 160 -6.84 -1.92 -29.52
C ILE A 160 -5.75 -1.47 -30.50
N LEU A 161 -5.27 -0.23 -30.38
CA LEU A 161 -4.20 0.31 -31.21
C LEU A 161 -2.89 -0.48 -31.05
N ALA A 162 -2.57 -0.89 -29.82
CA ALA A 162 -1.38 -1.71 -29.56
C ALA A 162 -1.49 -3.15 -30.11
N ALA A 163 -2.72 -3.67 -30.28
CA ALA A 163 -2.97 -5.01 -30.80
C ALA A 163 -3.08 -5.04 -32.35
N ALA A 164 -3.22 -3.89 -33.01
CA ALA A 164 -3.32 -3.81 -34.46
C ALA A 164 -1.93 -3.68 -35.10
N ASP A 165 -1.66 -4.45 -36.17
CA ASP A 165 -0.38 -4.41 -36.89
C ASP A 165 -0.14 -3.08 -37.63
N SER A 166 -1.22 -2.43 -38.06
CA SER A 166 -1.20 -1.14 -38.74
C SER A 166 -2.44 -0.34 -38.41
N VAL A 167 -2.31 0.98 -38.43
CA VAL A 167 -3.41 1.90 -38.16
C VAL A 167 -3.58 2.84 -39.34
N ASP A 168 -4.75 2.81 -39.95
CA ASP A 168 -5.19 3.71 -41.00
C ASP A 168 -6.43 4.46 -40.49
N PRO A 169 -6.30 5.73 -40.04
CA PRO A 169 -7.36 6.45 -39.36
C PRO A 169 -8.66 6.54 -40.19
N ALA A 170 -9.79 6.35 -39.52
CA ALA A 170 -11.09 6.63 -40.12
C ALA A 170 -11.34 8.15 -40.21
N ASP A 171 -12.08 8.55 -41.24
CA ASP A 171 -12.62 9.90 -41.44
C ASP A 171 -13.94 10.06 -40.66
N ASP A 172 -14.29 11.31 -40.35
CA ASP A 172 -15.57 11.69 -39.72
C ASP A 172 -15.93 10.86 -38.47
N VAL A 173 -14.93 10.56 -37.63
CA VAL A 173 -15.15 9.79 -36.40
C VAL A 173 -15.94 10.62 -35.38
N GLU A 174 -17.08 10.09 -34.96
CA GLU A 174 -17.95 10.67 -33.95
C GLU A 174 -18.16 9.72 -32.77
N ALA A 175 -18.07 10.26 -31.55
CA ALA A 175 -18.36 9.52 -30.33
C ALA A 175 -19.86 9.61 -29.99
N VAL A 176 -20.52 8.45 -29.94
CA VAL A 176 -21.92 8.33 -29.53
C VAL A 176 -21.95 8.03 -28.03
N THR A 177 -22.43 9.00 -27.24
CA THR A 177 -22.45 8.93 -25.78
C THR A 177 -23.11 7.64 -25.29
N SER A 178 -22.40 6.93 -24.39
CA SER A 178 -22.88 5.67 -23.79
C SER A 178 -23.18 4.56 -24.82
N ALA A 179 -22.55 4.58 -26.00
CA ALA A 179 -22.75 3.58 -27.04
C ALA A 179 -21.44 3.12 -27.67
N GLY A 180 -20.67 4.03 -28.28
CA GLY A 180 -19.47 3.69 -29.04
C GLY A 180 -18.99 4.80 -29.98
N LEU A 181 -18.31 4.42 -31.05
CA LEU A 181 -17.79 5.27 -32.11
C LEU A 181 -18.43 4.90 -33.46
N THR A 182 -18.65 5.90 -34.30
CA THR A 182 -18.97 5.75 -35.73
C THR A 182 -17.94 6.49 -36.56
N GLY A 183 -17.68 6.05 -37.78
CA GLY A 183 -16.80 6.77 -38.71
C GLY A 183 -16.81 6.15 -40.09
N ARG A 184 -15.99 6.65 -41.01
CA ARG A 184 -15.93 6.17 -42.39
C ARG A 184 -14.50 5.88 -42.80
N ARG A 185 -14.29 4.84 -43.62
CA ARG A 185 -12.97 4.55 -44.18
C ARG A 185 -13.12 3.88 -45.54
N GLY A 186 -12.42 4.41 -46.56
CA GLY A 186 -12.48 3.85 -47.91
C GLY A 186 -13.88 3.78 -48.51
N GLY A 187 -14.79 4.67 -48.10
CA GLY A 187 -16.20 4.67 -48.51
C GLY A 187 -17.15 3.83 -47.65
N HIS A 188 -16.61 2.95 -46.80
CA HIS A 188 -17.37 2.08 -45.89
C HIS A 188 -17.69 2.79 -44.57
N THR A 189 -18.84 2.48 -43.99
CA THR A 189 -19.27 2.98 -42.67
C THR A 189 -18.84 1.99 -41.60
N LEU A 190 -18.08 2.45 -40.61
CA LEU A 190 -17.59 1.64 -39.50
C LEU A 190 -18.28 2.04 -38.20
N ARG A 191 -18.56 1.04 -37.34
CA ARG A 191 -19.04 1.26 -35.97
C ARG A 191 -18.28 0.36 -35.01
N LEU A 192 -17.93 0.92 -33.85
CA LEU A 192 -17.31 0.20 -32.74
C LEU A 192 -18.10 0.51 -31.48
N GLY A 193 -18.60 -0.48 -30.74
CA GLY A 193 -19.34 -0.15 -29.52
C GLY A 193 -19.83 -1.33 -28.70
N ARG A 194 -20.55 -1.03 -27.62
CA ARG A 194 -20.98 -2.04 -26.65
C ARG A 194 -22.09 -2.97 -27.19
N PRO A 195 -22.18 -4.21 -26.64
CA PRO A 195 -23.34 -5.07 -26.86
C PRO A 195 -24.64 -4.37 -26.49
N GLY A 196 -25.63 -4.44 -27.38
CA GLY A 196 -26.93 -3.78 -27.23
C GLY A 196 -27.08 -2.49 -28.04
N TRP A 197 -25.98 -1.87 -28.49
CA TRP A 197 -26.02 -0.86 -29.56
C TRP A 197 -25.64 -1.46 -30.91
N ILE A 198 -24.72 -2.43 -30.90
CA ILE A 198 -24.46 -3.33 -32.00
C ILE A 198 -25.00 -4.70 -31.59
N ASP A 199 -25.75 -5.36 -32.48
CA ASP A 199 -26.30 -6.69 -32.25
C ASP A 199 -25.17 -7.72 -32.36
N PRO A 200 -24.89 -8.51 -31.30
CA PRO A 200 -23.87 -9.55 -31.34
C PRO A 200 -24.19 -10.71 -32.29
N GLY A 201 -25.43 -10.88 -32.73
CA GLY A 201 -25.79 -11.92 -33.71
C GLY A 201 -25.26 -13.31 -33.33
N SER A 202 -24.49 -13.92 -34.25
CA SER A 202 -23.88 -15.25 -34.02
C SER A 202 -22.81 -15.26 -32.92
N LEU A 203 -22.25 -14.11 -32.54
CA LEU A 203 -21.21 -13.98 -31.51
C LEU A 203 -21.79 -13.74 -30.11
N ALA A 204 -23.12 -13.79 -29.93
CA ALA A 204 -23.74 -13.63 -28.62
C ALA A 204 -23.17 -14.58 -27.54
N PRO A 205 -22.88 -15.88 -27.82
CA PRO A 205 -22.25 -16.77 -26.85
C PRO A 205 -20.82 -16.34 -26.47
N ASP A 206 -20.04 -15.88 -27.44
CA ASP A 206 -18.66 -15.40 -27.23
C ASP A 206 -18.63 -14.13 -26.40
N VAL A 207 -19.47 -13.15 -26.75
CA VAL A 207 -19.62 -11.91 -25.99
C VAL A 207 -20.03 -12.19 -24.54
N ALA A 208 -20.99 -13.10 -24.32
CA ALA A 208 -21.40 -13.49 -22.97
C ALA A 208 -20.24 -14.15 -22.20
N ARG A 209 -19.47 -15.04 -22.84
CA ARG A 209 -18.29 -15.67 -22.23
C ARG A 209 -17.20 -14.65 -21.90
N MET A 210 -16.91 -13.71 -22.80
CA MET A 210 -15.94 -12.64 -22.59
C MET A 210 -16.33 -11.78 -21.38
N GLN A 211 -17.60 -11.37 -21.30
CA GLN A 211 -18.12 -10.57 -20.18
C GLN A 211 -18.11 -11.34 -18.85
N GLN A 212 -18.48 -12.62 -18.86
CA GLN A 212 -18.39 -13.49 -17.68
C GLN A 212 -16.94 -13.69 -17.22
N GLY A 213 -15.98 -13.67 -18.15
CA GLY A 213 -14.55 -13.69 -17.89
C GLY A 213 -13.96 -12.34 -17.46
N GLY A 214 -14.81 -11.33 -17.22
CA GLY A 214 -14.41 -10.01 -16.75
C GLY A 214 -13.81 -9.09 -17.80
N ALA A 215 -13.93 -9.43 -19.08
CA ALA A 215 -13.49 -8.56 -20.16
C ALA A 215 -14.60 -7.57 -20.57
N THR A 216 -14.19 -6.37 -20.95
CA THR A 216 -15.03 -5.45 -21.70
C THR A 216 -15.07 -5.94 -23.14
N ALA A 217 -16.24 -6.41 -23.57
CA ALA A 217 -16.47 -6.78 -24.97
C ALA A 217 -16.96 -5.57 -25.76
N VAL A 218 -16.34 -5.29 -26.91
CA VAL A 218 -16.80 -4.31 -27.90
C VAL A 218 -16.98 -5.00 -29.25
N LEU A 219 -17.99 -4.59 -30.01
CA LEU A 219 -18.31 -5.15 -31.32
C LEU A 219 -17.90 -4.19 -32.43
N VAL A 220 -17.49 -4.75 -33.56
CA VAL A 220 -17.08 -4.03 -34.76
C VAL A 220 -18.05 -4.36 -35.89
N GLU A 221 -18.59 -3.33 -36.52
CA GLU A 221 -19.53 -3.43 -37.64
C GLU A 221 -19.00 -2.61 -38.83
N GLU A 222 -19.17 -3.15 -40.04
CA GLU A 222 -18.86 -2.47 -41.31
C GLU A 222 -20.09 -2.56 -42.23
N ASP A 223 -20.58 -1.41 -42.69
CA ASP A 223 -21.77 -1.28 -43.55
C ASP A 223 -23.00 -2.04 -43.04
N GLY A 224 -23.22 -2.05 -41.72
CA GLY A 224 -24.34 -2.76 -41.10
C GLY A 224 -24.11 -4.26 -40.89
N GLN A 225 -22.95 -4.80 -41.27
CA GLN A 225 -22.57 -6.19 -41.06
C GLN A 225 -21.60 -6.33 -39.89
N LEU A 226 -21.92 -7.22 -38.96
CA LEU A 226 -21.06 -7.54 -37.84
C LEU A 226 -19.77 -8.24 -38.34
N LEU A 227 -18.61 -7.65 -38.06
CA LEU A 227 -17.31 -8.24 -38.36
C LEU A 227 -16.80 -9.12 -37.21
N GLY A 228 -16.94 -8.66 -35.97
CA GLY A 228 -16.37 -9.36 -34.83
C GLY A 228 -16.61 -8.67 -33.49
N ALA A 229 -16.10 -9.32 -32.44
CA ALA A 229 -16.05 -8.79 -31.09
C ALA A 229 -14.61 -8.83 -30.56
N ILE A 230 -14.20 -7.79 -29.85
CA ILE A 230 -12.88 -7.66 -29.22
C ILE A 230 -13.10 -7.65 -27.71
N ALA A 231 -12.39 -8.53 -27.01
CA ALA A 231 -12.34 -8.57 -25.56
C ALA A 231 -11.12 -7.81 -25.06
N VAL A 232 -11.35 -6.76 -24.29
CA VAL A 232 -10.29 -5.99 -23.64
C VAL A 232 -10.38 -6.20 -22.13
N ARG A 233 -9.27 -6.53 -21.49
CA ARG A 233 -9.21 -6.72 -20.04
C ARG A 233 -7.90 -6.20 -19.49
N ASP A 234 -7.96 -5.64 -18.30
CA ASP A 234 -6.76 -5.32 -17.51
C ASP A 234 -6.32 -6.57 -16.75
N GLU A 235 -5.16 -7.11 -17.10
CA GLU A 235 -4.68 -8.37 -16.54
C GLU A 235 -4.05 -8.19 -15.17
N LEU A 236 -4.12 -9.26 -14.37
CA LEU A 236 -3.42 -9.33 -13.09
C LEU A 236 -1.91 -9.16 -13.29
N ARG A 237 -1.27 -8.50 -12.33
CA ARG A 237 0.19 -8.46 -12.28
C ARG A 237 0.73 -9.90 -12.15
N PRO A 238 1.81 -10.27 -12.87
CA PRO A 238 2.37 -11.62 -12.81
C PRO A 238 2.74 -12.06 -11.39
N GLU A 239 3.17 -11.12 -10.55
CA GLU A 239 3.53 -11.37 -9.15
C GLU A 239 2.33 -11.43 -8.19
N ALA A 240 1.12 -11.06 -8.60
CA ALA A 240 -0.02 -10.86 -7.70
C ALA A 240 -0.32 -12.11 -6.86
N ALA A 241 -0.46 -13.27 -7.50
CA ALA A 241 -0.74 -14.53 -6.81
C ALA A 241 0.37 -14.90 -5.80
N HIS A 242 1.63 -14.66 -6.15
CA HIS A 242 2.75 -14.90 -5.24
C HIS A 242 2.71 -13.96 -4.03
N VAL A 243 2.40 -12.67 -4.26
CA VAL A 243 2.27 -11.66 -3.21
C VAL A 243 1.13 -12.00 -2.25
N ILE A 244 -0.05 -12.34 -2.75
CA ILE A 244 -1.19 -12.74 -1.91
C ILE A 244 -0.83 -13.97 -1.06
N ALA A 245 -0.22 -14.99 -1.66
CA ALA A 245 0.25 -16.15 -0.93
C ALA A 245 1.27 -15.79 0.17
N ALA A 246 2.19 -14.85 -0.09
CA ALA A 246 3.15 -14.36 0.90
C ALA A 246 2.49 -13.57 2.04
N LEU A 247 1.43 -12.80 1.74
CA LEU A 247 0.62 -12.10 2.75
C LEU A 247 -0.11 -13.11 3.64
N HIS A 248 -0.76 -14.13 3.07
CA HIS A 248 -1.41 -15.19 3.83
C HIS A 248 -0.42 -15.98 4.72
N ARG A 249 0.74 -16.39 4.18
CA ARG A 249 1.81 -17.03 4.98
C ARG A 249 2.31 -16.15 6.13
N SER A 250 2.27 -14.83 5.94
CA SER A 250 2.63 -13.84 6.95
C SER A 250 1.54 -13.56 7.99
N GLY A 251 0.38 -14.22 7.88
CA GLY A 251 -0.76 -14.08 8.79
C GLY A 251 -1.66 -12.88 8.52
N TYR A 252 -1.56 -12.24 7.34
CA TYR A 252 -2.46 -11.16 6.95
C TYR A 252 -3.79 -11.72 6.44
N ARG A 253 -4.88 -11.03 6.78
CA ARG A 253 -6.18 -11.22 6.14
C ARG A 253 -6.22 -10.35 4.89
N VAL A 254 -6.60 -10.89 3.75
CA VAL A 254 -6.64 -10.15 2.50
C VAL A 254 -8.08 -10.04 2.01
N ALA A 255 -8.49 -8.82 1.67
CA ALA A 255 -9.76 -8.54 1.04
C ALA A 255 -9.55 -7.80 -0.29
N MET A 256 -10.35 -8.11 -1.30
CA MET A 256 -10.39 -7.36 -2.55
C MET A 256 -11.64 -6.47 -2.58
N LEU A 257 -11.46 -5.19 -2.89
CA LEU A 257 -12.53 -4.21 -3.06
C LEU A 257 -12.54 -3.77 -4.53
N THR A 258 -13.68 -3.84 -5.20
CA THR A 258 -13.76 -3.47 -6.62
C THR A 258 -15.15 -2.98 -7.02
N GLY A 259 -15.19 -2.13 -8.05
CA GLY A 259 -16.43 -1.71 -8.71
C GLY A 259 -16.94 -2.71 -9.75
N ASP A 260 -16.16 -3.74 -10.08
CA ASP A 260 -16.59 -4.80 -11.00
C ASP A 260 -17.74 -5.61 -10.41
N ASN A 261 -18.50 -6.27 -11.28
CA ASN A 261 -19.56 -7.16 -10.84
C ASN A 261 -19.03 -8.37 -10.05
N ALA A 262 -19.89 -8.94 -9.19
CA ALA A 262 -19.54 -10.07 -8.33
C ALA A 262 -18.95 -11.30 -9.07
N ALA A 263 -19.41 -11.62 -10.29
CA ALA A 263 -18.94 -12.79 -11.02
C ALA A 263 -17.49 -12.63 -11.49
N THR A 264 -17.18 -11.47 -12.09
CA THR A 264 -15.83 -11.07 -12.49
C THR A 264 -14.89 -11.03 -11.29
N ALA A 265 -15.30 -10.32 -10.24
CA ALA A 265 -14.50 -10.14 -9.04
C ALA A 265 -14.16 -11.49 -8.37
N THR A 266 -15.14 -12.38 -8.22
CA THR A 266 -14.93 -13.69 -7.62
C THR A 266 -13.99 -14.56 -8.45
N THR A 267 -14.10 -14.51 -9.77
CA THR A 267 -13.22 -15.27 -10.68
C THR A 267 -11.78 -14.79 -10.57
N LEU A 268 -11.55 -13.48 -10.58
CA LEU A 268 -10.23 -12.88 -10.45
C LEU A 268 -9.60 -13.17 -9.08
N ALA A 269 -10.38 -13.00 -8.00
CA ALA A 269 -9.94 -13.28 -6.64
C ALA A 269 -9.47 -14.73 -6.46
N ARG A 270 -10.17 -15.69 -7.07
CA ARG A 270 -9.77 -17.11 -7.06
C ARG A 270 -8.43 -17.36 -7.74
N GLN A 271 -8.11 -16.63 -8.82
CA GLN A 271 -6.83 -16.78 -9.52
C GLN A 271 -5.63 -16.37 -8.66
N VAL A 272 -5.80 -15.37 -7.78
CA VAL A 272 -4.76 -14.90 -6.87
C VAL A 272 -4.87 -15.46 -5.45
N GLY A 273 -5.94 -16.20 -5.15
CA GLY A 273 -6.18 -16.82 -3.84
C GLY A 273 -6.69 -15.85 -2.76
N ILE A 274 -7.56 -14.91 -3.11
CA ILE A 274 -8.23 -14.00 -2.16
C ILE A 274 -9.62 -14.56 -1.80
N ASP A 275 -9.88 -14.74 -0.50
CA ASP A 275 -11.13 -15.35 0.00
C ASP A 275 -12.25 -14.32 0.26
N THR A 276 -11.90 -13.08 0.59
CA THR A 276 -12.87 -12.03 0.92
C THR A 276 -12.97 -11.04 -0.24
N VAL A 277 -14.14 -10.98 -0.89
CA VAL A 277 -14.37 -10.15 -2.07
C VAL A 277 -15.58 -9.25 -1.83
N HIS A 278 -15.39 -7.96 -2.06
CA HIS A 278 -16.45 -6.96 -2.08
C HIS A 278 -16.50 -6.35 -3.49
N ALA A 279 -17.60 -6.60 -4.19
CA ALA A 279 -17.82 -6.24 -5.59
C ALA A 279 -18.98 -5.23 -5.71
N ASP A 280 -19.20 -4.71 -6.91
CA ASP A 280 -20.26 -3.73 -7.22
C ASP A 280 -20.17 -2.45 -6.36
N LEU A 281 -18.96 -2.05 -5.97
CA LEU A 281 -18.72 -0.95 -5.06
C LEU A 281 -18.59 0.40 -5.75
N ARG A 282 -19.18 1.43 -5.16
CA ARG A 282 -18.84 2.84 -5.42
C ARG A 282 -17.68 3.29 -4.51
N PRO A 283 -17.02 4.43 -4.80
CA PRO A 283 -15.95 4.95 -3.94
C PRO A 283 -16.36 5.09 -2.46
N GLU A 284 -17.60 5.53 -2.18
CA GLU A 284 -18.13 5.69 -0.81
C GLU A 284 -18.34 4.33 -0.12
N ASP A 285 -18.72 3.30 -0.87
CA ASP A 285 -18.88 1.95 -0.35
C ASP A 285 -17.55 1.34 0.08
N LYS A 286 -16.47 1.62 -0.68
CA LYS A 286 -15.11 1.20 -0.28
C LYS A 286 -14.75 1.78 1.09
N ALA A 287 -14.96 3.08 1.31
CA ALA A 287 -14.68 3.72 2.60
C ALA A 287 -15.52 3.13 3.75
N ARG A 288 -16.80 2.83 3.51
CA ARG A 288 -17.66 2.15 4.49
C ARG A 288 -17.13 0.75 4.85
N ILE A 289 -16.77 -0.07 3.86
CA ILE A 289 -16.20 -1.40 4.09
C ILE A 289 -14.89 -1.31 4.87
N ILE A 290 -14.01 -0.36 4.55
CA ILE A 290 -12.80 -0.11 5.33
C ILE A 290 -13.12 0.22 6.80
N THR A 291 -14.17 1.01 7.04
CA THR A 291 -14.65 1.32 8.40
C THR A 291 -15.09 0.07 9.16
N GLU A 292 -15.75 -0.88 8.48
CA GLU A 292 -16.16 -2.16 9.07
C GLU A 292 -14.95 -3.07 9.34
N LEU A 293 -13.99 -3.15 8.41
CA LEU A 293 -12.79 -3.97 8.54
C LEU A 293 -11.89 -3.49 9.70
N ARG A 294 -11.71 -2.17 9.84
CA ARG A 294 -10.85 -1.60 10.90
C ARG A 294 -11.39 -1.78 12.32
N GLN A 295 -12.69 -2.03 12.47
CA GLN A 295 -13.28 -2.37 13.79
C GLN A 295 -12.82 -3.75 14.28
N GLN A 296 -12.46 -4.65 13.37
CA GLN A 296 -12.01 -6.01 13.73
C GLN A 296 -10.50 -6.03 13.96
N HIS A 297 -9.75 -5.46 13.02
CA HIS A 297 -8.29 -5.47 13.03
C HIS A 297 -7.72 -4.22 12.35
N PRO A 298 -6.53 -3.74 12.75
CA PRO A 298 -5.84 -2.66 12.04
C PRO A 298 -5.71 -2.97 10.54
N THR A 299 -6.30 -2.12 9.71
CA THR A 299 -6.51 -2.36 8.28
C THR A 299 -5.76 -1.34 7.44
N ALA A 300 -4.99 -1.83 6.47
CA ALA A 300 -4.45 -1.00 5.40
C ALA A 300 -5.31 -1.10 4.14
N MET A 301 -5.54 0.03 3.48
CA MET A 301 -6.09 0.09 2.13
C MET A 301 -4.92 0.30 1.15
N VAL A 302 -4.89 -0.47 0.07
CA VAL A 302 -3.90 -0.36 -1.00
C VAL A 302 -4.62 -0.05 -2.31
N GLY A 303 -4.26 1.07 -2.95
CA GLY A 303 -4.93 1.55 -4.16
C GLY A 303 -4.00 2.36 -5.04
N ASP A 304 -4.50 2.82 -6.19
CA ASP A 304 -3.78 3.72 -7.11
C ASP A 304 -3.79 5.19 -6.65
N GLY A 305 -4.62 5.52 -5.66
CA GLY A 305 -4.72 6.85 -5.04
C GLY A 305 -5.64 7.84 -5.75
N VAL A 306 -6.09 7.55 -6.98
CA VAL A 306 -6.98 8.45 -7.73
C VAL A 306 -8.44 8.15 -7.42
N ASN A 307 -8.85 6.89 -7.54
CA ASN A 307 -10.23 6.47 -7.32
C ASN A 307 -10.51 6.06 -5.87
N ASP A 308 -9.44 5.77 -5.12
CA ASP A 308 -9.51 5.19 -3.78
C ASP A 308 -9.17 6.17 -2.66
N ALA A 309 -8.98 7.46 -2.97
CA ALA A 309 -8.63 8.49 -2.00
C ALA A 309 -9.49 8.45 -0.71
N PRO A 310 -10.85 8.34 -0.78
CA PRO A 310 -11.67 8.24 0.43
C PRO A 310 -11.39 6.98 1.25
N ALA A 311 -11.17 5.84 0.59
CA ALA A 311 -10.91 4.57 1.25
C ALA A 311 -9.51 4.54 1.88
N LEU A 312 -8.51 5.11 1.20
CA LEU A 312 -7.14 5.28 1.71
C LEU A 312 -7.12 6.14 2.97
N ALA A 313 -7.81 7.28 2.95
CA ALA A 313 -7.89 8.17 4.11
C ALA A 313 -8.69 7.58 5.29
N THR A 314 -9.64 6.68 5.02
CA THR A 314 -10.47 6.04 6.06
C THR A 314 -9.76 4.87 6.75
N ALA A 315 -8.74 4.27 6.13
CA ALA A 315 -8.00 3.14 6.68
C ALA A 315 -7.19 3.53 7.92
N ASP A 316 -6.69 2.54 8.67
CA ASP A 316 -5.64 2.82 9.67
C ASP A 316 -4.30 3.16 9.01
N LEU A 317 -4.17 2.80 7.73
CA LEU A 317 -3.04 3.10 6.87
C LEU A 317 -3.46 3.10 5.39
N GLY A 318 -3.31 4.23 4.70
CA GLY A 318 -3.42 4.31 3.25
C GLY A 318 -2.09 4.02 2.55
N ILE A 319 -2.06 3.08 1.61
CA ILE A 319 -0.91 2.77 0.77
C ILE A 319 -1.24 3.04 -0.71
N ALA A 320 -0.54 3.98 -1.33
CA ALA A 320 -0.64 4.22 -2.77
C ALA A 320 0.41 3.40 -3.55
N MET A 321 -0.01 2.79 -4.66
CA MET A 321 0.86 2.10 -5.63
C MET A 321 1.18 2.99 -6.84
N GLY A 322 2.32 2.76 -7.50
CA GLY A 322 2.64 3.43 -8.77
C GLY A 322 2.81 4.95 -8.64
N ALA A 323 3.21 5.42 -7.46
CA ALA A 323 3.16 6.82 -7.07
C ALA A 323 4.09 7.76 -7.87
N MET A 324 4.89 7.26 -8.82
CA MET A 324 5.71 8.08 -9.72
C MET A 324 4.90 9.00 -10.66
N GLY A 325 3.57 8.86 -10.75
CA GLY A 325 2.77 9.50 -11.81
C GLY A 325 1.67 10.49 -11.41
N THR A 326 1.23 10.58 -10.15
CA THR A 326 0.17 11.54 -9.76
C THR A 326 0.38 12.14 -8.37
N ASP A 327 0.47 13.47 -8.31
CA ASP A 327 0.66 14.22 -7.05
C ASP A 327 -0.43 13.90 -6.02
N VAL A 328 -1.66 13.64 -6.46
CA VAL A 328 -2.82 13.34 -5.62
C VAL A 328 -2.67 12.03 -4.84
N ALA A 329 -2.09 10.99 -5.46
CA ALA A 329 -1.89 9.70 -4.81
C ALA A 329 -0.79 9.77 -3.73
N ILE A 330 0.30 10.48 -4.03
CA ILE A 330 1.34 10.79 -3.03
C ILE A 330 0.76 11.65 -1.92
N GLU A 331 -0.06 12.65 -2.24
CA GLU A 331 -0.62 13.59 -1.26
C GLU A 331 -1.62 12.91 -0.32
N THR A 332 -2.40 11.94 -0.79
CA THR A 332 -3.45 11.29 0.01
C THR A 332 -2.95 10.14 0.89
N ALA A 333 -1.96 9.37 0.45
CA ALA A 333 -1.55 8.15 1.17
C ALA A 333 -0.53 8.40 2.29
N ASP A 334 -0.56 7.57 3.34
CA ASP A 334 0.44 7.56 4.42
C ASP A 334 1.77 6.96 3.96
N VAL A 335 1.68 5.98 3.05
CA VAL A 335 2.81 5.28 2.45
C VAL A 335 2.61 5.26 0.94
N ALA A 336 3.65 5.58 0.18
CA ALA A 336 3.65 5.50 -1.27
C ALA A 336 4.73 4.53 -1.76
N LEU A 337 4.32 3.59 -2.61
CA LEU A 337 5.17 2.63 -3.29
C LEU A 337 5.49 3.22 -4.68
N MET A 338 6.76 3.61 -4.88
CA MET A 338 7.20 4.36 -6.06
C MET A 338 7.24 3.51 -7.33
N GLY A 339 7.38 2.19 -7.19
CA GLY A 339 7.38 1.24 -8.30
C GLY A 339 6.01 0.61 -8.57
N GLU A 340 5.89 -0.04 -9.72
CA GLU A 340 4.69 -0.79 -10.11
C GLU A 340 4.67 -2.22 -9.51
N ASP A 341 5.81 -2.73 -9.07
CA ASP A 341 5.95 -4.11 -8.58
C ASP A 341 5.31 -4.27 -7.19
N LEU A 342 4.27 -5.11 -7.11
CA LEU A 342 3.49 -5.32 -5.89
C LEU A 342 4.30 -6.00 -4.77
N ARG A 343 5.45 -6.61 -5.07
CA ARG A 343 6.33 -7.21 -4.05
C ARG A 343 6.85 -6.19 -3.04
N HIS A 344 6.96 -4.92 -3.42
CA HIS A 344 7.34 -3.84 -2.50
C HIS A 344 6.39 -3.72 -1.31
N LEU A 345 5.10 -4.06 -1.47
CA LEU A 345 4.13 -4.08 -0.37
C LEU A 345 4.56 -5.05 0.73
N THR A 346 4.89 -6.30 0.36
CA THR A 346 5.31 -7.32 1.33
C THR A 346 6.64 -6.97 2.00
N GLN A 347 7.57 -6.37 1.24
CA GLN A 347 8.85 -5.90 1.74
C GLN A 347 8.68 -4.75 2.75
N ALA A 348 7.82 -3.77 2.44
CA ALA A 348 7.49 -2.64 3.31
C ALA A 348 6.86 -3.13 4.64
N LEU A 349 5.88 -4.04 4.55
CA LEU A 349 5.23 -4.65 5.71
C LEU A 349 6.22 -5.44 6.59
N ALA A 350 7.10 -6.22 5.99
CA ALA A 350 8.13 -6.98 6.72
C ALA A 350 9.14 -6.04 7.41
N HIS A 351 9.60 -5.02 6.70
CA HIS A 351 10.51 -4.00 7.21
C HIS A 351 9.92 -3.24 8.40
N ALA A 352 8.67 -2.79 8.29
CA ALA A 352 7.99 -2.08 9.37
C ALA A 352 7.76 -2.96 10.61
N ARG A 353 7.41 -4.25 10.43
CA ARG A 353 7.30 -5.21 11.55
C ARG A 353 8.64 -5.40 12.27
N ARG A 354 9.75 -5.46 11.53
CA ARG A 354 11.10 -5.54 12.11
C ARG A 354 11.44 -4.27 12.87
N ALA A 355 11.22 -3.10 12.27
CA ALA A 355 11.46 -1.81 12.92
C ALA A 355 10.66 -1.68 14.23
N ARG A 356 9.39 -2.09 14.22
CA ARG A 356 8.54 -2.14 15.42
C ARG A 356 9.11 -3.07 16.50
N THR A 357 9.61 -4.24 16.12
CA THR A 357 10.24 -5.18 17.07
C THR A 357 11.46 -4.55 17.74
N ILE A 358 12.30 -3.85 16.96
CA ILE A 358 13.47 -3.13 17.49
C ILE A 358 13.07 -2.00 18.44
N MET A 359 12.01 -1.24 18.10
CA MET A 359 11.47 -0.21 19.00
C MET A 359 11.03 -0.81 20.35
N LEU A 360 10.27 -1.92 20.32
CA LEU A 360 9.80 -2.57 21.54
C LEU A 360 10.95 -3.18 22.36
N GLN A 361 11.99 -3.70 21.70
CA GLN A 361 13.21 -4.17 22.39
C GLN A 361 13.90 -3.02 23.11
N ASN A 362 14.07 -1.87 22.46
CA ASN A 362 14.72 -0.72 23.08
C ASN A 362 13.90 -0.17 24.25
N VAL A 363 12.58 -0.01 24.09
CA VAL A 363 11.69 0.41 25.18
C VAL A 363 11.77 -0.57 26.36
N GLY A 364 11.72 -1.88 26.09
CA GLY A 364 11.84 -2.91 27.12
C GLY A 364 13.19 -2.86 27.85
N LEU A 365 14.30 -2.71 27.11
CA LEU A 365 15.64 -2.57 27.67
C LEU A 365 15.75 -1.33 28.56
N SER A 366 15.26 -0.17 28.11
CA SER A 366 15.31 1.07 28.89
C SER A 366 14.50 0.96 30.19
N LEU A 367 13.31 0.35 30.15
CA LEU A 367 12.50 0.12 31.35
C LEU A 367 13.15 -0.87 32.32
N ALA A 368 13.76 -1.94 31.80
CA ALA A 368 14.48 -2.92 32.62
C ALA A 368 15.68 -2.30 33.34
N LEU A 369 16.44 -1.43 32.66
CA LEU A 369 17.57 -0.71 33.26
C LEU A 369 17.11 0.20 34.40
N ILE A 370 16.05 0.99 34.20
CA ILE A 370 15.48 1.84 35.25
C ILE A 370 15.04 0.99 36.45
N ALA A 371 14.34 -0.13 36.19
CA ALA A 371 13.85 -1.02 37.23
C ALA A 371 14.97 -1.68 38.06
N VAL A 372 16.16 -1.88 37.49
CA VAL A 372 17.32 -2.50 38.17
C VAL A 372 18.21 -1.46 38.84
N LEU A 373 18.52 -0.35 38.16
CA LEU A 373 19.46 0.66 38.67
C LEU A 373 18.89 1.42 39.88
N ILE A 374 17.58 1.70 39.91
CA ILE A 374 16.96 2.42 41.03
C ILE A 374 17.13 1.67 42.37
N PRO A 375 16.75 0.38 42.49
CA PRO A 375 16.98 -0.37 43.73
C PRO A 375 18.45 -0.48 44.12
N LEU A 376 19.35 -0.72 43.15
CA LEU A 376 20.78 -0.84 43.43
C LEU A 376 21.39 0.48 43.92
N ALA A 377 20.97 1.60 43.34
CA ALA A 377 21.33 2.94 43.80
C ALA A 377 20.80 3.23 45.20
N LEU A 378 19.53 2.88 45.47
CA LEU A 378 18.90 3.09 46.77
C LEU A 378 19.57 2.27 47.89
N LEU A 379 19.96 1.04 47.59
CA LEU A 379 20.68 0.16 48.52
C LEU A 379 22.16 0.56 48.71
N GLY A 380 22.66 1.51 47.91
CA GLY A 380 24.06 1.93 47.94
C GLY A 380 25.03 0.89 47.38
N ILE A 381 24.54 -0.06 46.58
CA ILE A 381 25.37 -1.07 45.91
C ILE A 381 26.15 -0.43 44.76
N LEU A 382 25.54 0.56 44.09
CA LEU A 382 26.17 1.32 43.02
C LEU A 382 26.38 2.78 43.46
N GLY A 383 27.58 3.29 43.22
CA GLY A 383 27.89 4.73 43.34
C GLY A 383 27.58 5.50 42.06
N LEU A 384 27.67 6.83 42.12
CA LEU A 384 27.33 7.73 41.01
C LEU A 384 28.07 7.40 39.71
N ALA A 385 29.38 7.22 39.77
CA ALA A 385 30.21 6.94 38.60
C ALA A 385 29.81 5.63 37.88
N ALA A 386 29.45 4.59 38.66
CA ALA A 386 29.03 3.31 38.10
C ALA A 386 27.67 3.42 37.40
N VAL A 387 26.72 4.13 38.00
CA VAL A 387 25.40 4.39 37.40
C VAL A 387 25.54 5.17 36.09
N VAL A 388 26.32 6.26 36.09
CA VAL A 388 26.57 7.05 34.88
C VAL A 388 27.19 6.19 33.78
N ALA A 389 28.23 5.41 34.10
CA ALA A 389 28.87 4.53 33.12
C ALA A 389 27.90 3.50 32.50
N VAL A 390 27.00 2.92 33.31
CA VAL A 390 25.98 1.98 32.81
C VAL A 390 24.96 2.70 31.92
N HIS A 391 24.55 3.92 32.26
CA HIS A 391 23.64 4.73 31.45
C HIS A 391 24.20 5.04 30.07
N GLU A 392 25.44 5.54 30.01
CA GLU A 392 26.10 5.88 28.74
C GLU A 392 26.27 4.64 27.84
N LEU A 393 26.69 3.51 28.43
CA LEU A 393 26.81 2.27 27.69
C LEU A 393 25.45 1.77 27.17
N ALA A 394 24.41 1.87 27.99
CA ALA A 394 23.06 1.49 27.60
C ALA A 394 22.52 2.36 26.46
N GLU A 395 22.79 3.66 26.48
CA GLU A 395 22.39 4.58 25.42
C GLU A 395 23.07 4.22 24.08
N ILE A 396 24.37 3.92 24.11
CA ILE A 396 25.09 3.42 22.93
C ILE A 396 24.44 2.14 22.39
N VAL A 397 24.11 1.18 23.27
CA VAL A 397 23.46 -0.07 22.87
C VAL A 397 22.08 0.18 22.25
N VAL A 398 21.27 1.06 22.84
CA VAL A 398 19.93 1.41 22.34
C VAL A 398 20.01 2.10 20.97
N ILE A 399 20.94 3.05 20.81
CA ILE A 399 21.18 3.74 19.54
C ILE A 399 21.65 2.74 18.48
N ALA A 400 22.65 1.91 18.80
CA ALA A 400 23.17 0.90 17.89
C ALA A 400 22.07 -0.10 17.47
N ASN A 401 21.20 -0.50 18.40
CA ASN A 401 20.07 -1.37 18.10
C ASN A 401 19.03 -0.67 17.22
N GLY A 402 18.71 0.60 17.50
CA GLY A 402 17.80 1.40 16.68
C GLY A 402 18.28 1.56 15.24
N VAL A 403 19.58 1.81 15.04
CA VAL A 403 20.21 1.90 13.71
C VAL A 403 20.08 0.60 12.91
N ARG A 404 19.96 -0.58 13.55
CA ARG A 404 19.72 -1.86 12.84
C ARG A 404 18.38 -1.88 12.09
N ALA A 405 17.44 -1.02 12.44
CA ALA A 405 16.20 -0.87 11.69
C ALA A 405 16.43 -0.28 10.29
N GLY A 406 17.60 0.31 10.03
CA GLY A 406 18.02 0.75 8.69
C GLY A 406 18.53 -0.37 7.78
N ARG A 407 18.51 -1.64 8.20
CA ARG A 407 18.95 -2.77 7.38
C ARG A 407 17.81 -3.33 6.54
N THR A 408 17.94 -3.23 5.22
CA THR A 408 17.00 -3.77 4.25
C THR A 408 17.64 -4.89 3.42
N GLN A 409 16.80 -5.78 2.89
CA GLN A 409 17.19 -6.73 1.84
C GLN A 409 16.54 -6.25 0.54
N PRO A 410 17.31 -6.03 -0.55
CA PRO A 410 16.73 -5.70 -1.85
C PRO A 410 15.78 -6.80 -2.33
N LEU A 411 14.80 -6.44 -3.18
CA LEU A 411 14.04 -7.45 -3.89
C LEU A 411 15.00 -8.28 -4.74
N THR A 412 14.96 -9.59 -4.57
CA THR A 412 15.63 -10.49 -5.50
C THR A 412 14.86 -10.42 -6.82
N ALA A 413 15.54 -10.21 -7.94
CA ALA A 413 14.91 -10.28 -9.25
C ALA A 413 14.16 -11.62 -9.36
N PRO A 414 12.96 -11.65 -9.97
CA PRO A 414 12.29 -12.92 -10.17
C PRO A 414 13.25 -13.83 -10.91
N GLU A 415 13.42 -15.05 -10.40
CA GLU A 415 14.11 -16.11 -11.11
C GLU A 415 13.32 -16.25 -12.41
N HIS A 416 13.83 -15.68 -13.51
CA HIS A 416 13.30 -15.99 -14.82
C HIS A 416 13.34 -17.51 -14.86
N ALA A 417 12.16 -18.14 -14.93
CA ALA A 417 12.06 -19.55 -15.23
C ALA A 417 13.04 -19.80 -16.36
N ASN A 418 14.05 -20.62 -16.11
CA ASN A 418 15.02 -21.01 -17.12
C ASN A 418 14.25 -21.59 -18.29
N THR A 419 13.88 -20.75 -19.25
CA THR A 419 13.33 -21.17 -20.52
C THR A 419 14.45 -21.95 -21.19
N PRO A 420 14.24 -23.22 -21.60
CA PRO A 420 15.27 -24.03 -22.27
C PRO A 420 15.77 -23.46 -23.61
N ALA A 421 15.31 -22.27 -24.01
CA ALA A 421 15.69 -21.61 -25.26
C ALA A 421 17.07 -20.92 -25.19
N ALA A 422 17.59 -20.59 -24.01
CA ALA A 422 18.88 -19.88 -23.89
C ALA A 422 20.12 -20.81 -23.94
N GLN A 423 19.94 -22.13 -23.85
CA GLN A 423 21.04 -23.10 -23.94
C GLN A 423 21.35 -23.55 -25.38
N LEU A 424 20.47 -23.26 -26.36
CA LEU A 424 20.72 -23.59 -27.76
C LEU A 424 21.55 -22.53 -28.51
N ALA A 425 21.66 -21.31 -27.97
CA ALA A 425 22.45 -20.23 -28.59
C ALA A 425 23.95 -20.23 -28.20
N GLN A 426 24.40 -21.23 -27.44
CA GLN A 426 25.82 -21.41 -27.07
C GLN A 426 26.45 -22.67 -27.70
N GLN A 427 25.77 -23.30 -28.66
CA GLN A 427 26.29 -24.46 -29.40
C GLN A 427 26.29 -24.30 -30.93
N GLU A 428 26.25 -23.06 -31.45
CA GLU A 428 26.58 -22.78 -32.85
C GLU A 428 27.84 -21.94 -32.99
#